data_AF-A0A6P7KX00-F1
#
_entry.id   AF-A0A6P7KX00-F1
#
_cell.length_a   1.000
_cell.length_b   1.000
_cell.length_c   1.000
_cell.angle_alpha   90.00
_cell.angle_beta   90.00
_cell.angle_gamma   90.00
#
_symmetry.space_group_name_H-M   'P 1'
#
loop_
_entity.id
_entity.type
_entity.pdbx_description
1 polymer ?
#
loop_
_entity_poly.entity_id
_entity_poly.type
_entity_poly.pdbx_seq_one_letter_code
_entity_poly.pdbx_strand_id
1 'polypeptide(L)'
;MSIRHMQANSRQDVETPRSLLVCERSSFCDENNRVSSQVEQLHFNYKVSVLLSDCSSAPSHLESLLTSFSHFYLVRNLPLHELLDKQFLETAVYQGNVYGLSYRTRLDEDNCVALMPNGHLVLSLDKDSFQVLGFEGKTSTFNYKTKNRYVVTVDLTDGSMAPGRQAYLRLLTGLTSRLPLQMDFLLSHHPGGGASLQALLSRYIWSEHKPEVGTCSLTHLPCPDLQSCDPHGLLEWLGAVDANISRTQEDSESSSENLHLRTAAPPRCATPYPGAQVLPWAMSAGVLGVTYGSWFR
;
A
#
# COMPACT_ATOMS: atom_id res chain seq x y z
N MET A 1 27.76 -2.39 53.95
CA MET A 1 27.44 -1.67 52.71
C MET A 1 27.84 -2.54 51.53
N SER A 2 26.86 -3.20 50.92
CA SER A 2 27.08 -4.14 49.81
C SER A 2 26.51 -3.52 48.55
N ILE A 3 27.38 -3.25 47.58
CA ILE A 3 27.04 -2.74 46.25
C ILE A 3 26.39 -3.90 45.49
N ARG A 4 25.06 -3.96 45.54
CA ARG A 4 24.22 -4.79 44.66
C ARG A 4 23.20 -3.90 43.98
N HIS A 5 23.65 -3.10 43.02
CA HIS A 5 22.79 -2.55 41.98
C HIS A 5 23.67 -2.32 40.75
N MET A 6 23.11 -2.60 39.57
CA MET A 6 23.70 -2.50 38.22
C MET A 6 24.32 -3.76 37.61
N GLN A 7 23.60 -4.88 37.59
CA GLN A 7 23.77 -5.90 36.54
C GLN A 7 22.43 -6.55 36.19
N ALA A 8 21.47 -5.76 35.69
CA ALA A 8 20.25 -6.27 35.09
C ALA A 8 19.62 -5.20 34.18
N ASN A 9 20.34 -4.69 33.17
CA ASN A 9 19.73 -3.85 32.14
C ASN A 9 20.53 -3.73 30.83
N SER A 10 21.12 -4.83 30.33
CA SER A 10 21.87 -4.82 29.06
C SER A 10 21.39 -5.84 28.02
N ARG A 11 20.21 -6.44 28.21
CA ARG A 11 19.66 -7.47 27.30
C ARG A 11 18.36 -7.06 26.60
N GLN A 12 17.96 -5.80 26.69
CA GLN A 12 16.70 -5.30 26.12
C GLN A 12 16.88 -4.46 24.85
N ASP A 13 18.12 -4.19 24.42
CA ASP A 13 18.41 -3.22 23.34
C ASP A 13 18.56 -3.83 21.94
N VAL A 14 18.37 -5.15 21.76
CA VAL A 14 18.41 -5.78 20.43
C VAL A 14 17.31 -6.81 20.28
N GLU A 15 16.05 -6.41 20.52
CA GLU A 15 14.92 -7.20 20.04
C GLU A 15 14.59 -6.74 18.62
N THR A 16 14.76 -7.64 17.64
CA THR A 16 14.48 -7.32 16.24
C THR A 16 12.97 -7.15 16.04
N PRO A 17 12.53 -6.14 15.28
CA PRO A 17 11.11 -6.00 14.96
C PRO A 17 10.64 -7.26 14.22
N ARG A 18 9.39 -7.66 14.47
CA ARG A 18 8.81 -8.82 13.80
C ARG A 18 8.67 -8.52 12.31
N SER A 19 9.42 -9.25 11.49
CA SER A 19 9.30 -9.24 10.03
C SER A 19 9.00 -10.66 9.57
N LEU A 20 8.03 -10.80 8.67
CA LEU A 20 7.71 -12.04 8.00
C LEU A 20 7.71 -11.77 6.51
N LEU A 21 8.55 -12.49 5.77
CA LEU A 21 8.57 -12.49 4.31
C LEU A 21 8.16 -13.88 3.84
N VAL A 22 7.27 -13.91 2.85
CA VAL A 22 6.81 -15.15 2.21
C VAL A 22 7.29 -15.13 0.77
N CYS A 23 8.05 -16.15 0.38
CA CYS A 23 8.49 -16.35 -0.99
C CYS A 23 7.83 -17.62 -1.54
N GLU A 24 7.06 -17.46 -2.61
CA GLU A 24 6.41 -18.55 -3.32
C GLU A 24 6.93 -18.59 -4.76
N ARG A 25 7.09 -19.80 -5.30
CA ARG A 25 7.44 -20.03 -6.71
C ARG A 25 6.31 -20.81 -7.36
N SER A 26 5.77 -20.28 -8.43
CA SER A 26 4.65 -20.87 -9.19
C SER A 26 4.83 -20.64 -10.69
N SER A 27 3.93 -21.20 -11.50
CA SER A 27 3.83 -20.99 -12.93
C SER A 27 2.47 -20.40 -13.28
N PHE A 28 2.41 -19.49 -14.25
CA PHE A 28 1.13 -18.97 -14.76
C PHE A 28 0.27 -20.04 -15.43
N CYS A 29 0.85 -21.17 -15.84
CA CYS A 29 0.14 -22.30 -16.44
C CYS A 29 -0.32 -23.35 -15.43
N ASP A 30 0.03 -23.22 -14.14
CA ASP A 30 -0.43 -24.15 -13.11
C ASP A 30 -1.88 -23.82 -12.72
N GLU A 31 -2.75 -24.83 -12.76
CA GLU A 31 -4.17 -24.69 -12.37
C GLU A 31 -4.34 -24.29 -10.90
N ASN A 32 -3.37 -24.61 -10.04
CA ASN A 32 -3.38 -24.25 -8.62
C ASN A 32 -2.75 -22.88 -8.36
N ASN A 33 -2.36 -22.13 -9.39
CA ASN A 33 -1.78 -20.81 -9.21
C ASN A 33 -2.78 -19.83 -8.58
N ARG A 34 -2.35 -19.12 -7.54
CA ARG A 34 -3.18 -18.21 -6.74
C ARG A 34 -2.88 -16.73 -6.97
N VAL A 35 -1.93 -16.40 -7.86
CA VAL A 35 -1.46 -15.01 -8.07
C VAL A 35 -2.62 -14.04 -8.32
N SER A 36 -3.54 -14.36 -9.24
CA SER A 36 -4.68 -13.47 -9.52
C SER A 36 -5.56 -13.27 -8.29
N SER A 37 -5.90 -14.34 -7.58
CA SER A 37 -6.72 -14.27 -6.36
C SER A 37 -6.03 -13.51 -5.22
N GLN A 38 -4.70 -13.56 -5.13
CA GLN A 38 -3.92 -12.81 -4.14
C GLN A 38 -3.91 -11.31 -4.49
N VAL A 39 -3.70 -10.97 -5.76
CA VAL A 39 -3.70 -9.57 -6.22
C VAL A 39 -5.08 -8.93 -6.04
N GLU A 40 -6.16 -9.66 -6.32
CA GLU A 40 -7.53 -9.18 -6.15
C GLU A 40 -7.88 -8.87 -4.69
N GLN A 41 -7.25 -9.54 -3.71
CA GLN A 41 -7.43 -9.27 -2.29
C GLN A 41 -6.70 -8.00 -1.81
N LEU A 42 -5.77 -7.47 -2.60
CA LEU A 42 -5.01 -6.26 -2.30
C LEU A 42 -5.74 -5.02 -2.84
N HIS A 43 -6.74 -4.57 -2.08
CA HIS A 43 -7.66 -3.51 -2.54
C HIS A 43 -7.08 -2.09 -2.54
N PHE A 44 -6.03 -1.83 -1.76
CA PHE A 44 -5.45 -0.48 -1.61
C PHE A 44 -3.99 -0.48 -2.00
N ASN A 45 -3.69 0.06 -3.19
CA ASN A 45 -2.35 0.12 -3.75
C ASN A 45 -1.90 1.57 -3.92
N TYR A 46 -0.75 1.92 -3.34
CA TYR A 46 -0.20 3.28 -3.39
C TYR A 46 0.95 3.45 -4.40
N LYS A 47 1.69 2.37 -4.69
CA LYS A 47 2.82 2.39 -5.61
C LYS A 47 2.91 1.06 -6.34
N VAL A 48 3.08 1.12 -7.65
CA VAL A 48 3.35 -0.05 -8.49
C VAL A 48 4.59 0.24 -9.31
N SER A 49 5.65 -0.54 -9.14
CA SER A 49 6.89 -0.42 -9.91
C SER A 49 7.12 -1.71 -10.70
N VAL A 50 7.55 -1.57 -11.95
CA VAL A 50 7.95 -2.65 -12.84
C VAL A 50 9.35 -2.37 -13.35
N LEU A 51 10.24 -3.35 -13.19
CA LEU A 51 11.59 -3.32 -13.74
C LEU A 51 11.64 -4.26 -14.95
N LEU A 52 12.03 -3.74 -16.11
CA LEU A 52 12.22 -4.52 -17.33
C LEU A 52 13.71 -4.58 -17.66
N SER A 53 14.28 -5.79 -17.67
CA SER A 53 15.66 -6.02 -18.12
C SER A 53 15.75 -6.06 -19.64
N ASP A 54 16.92 -5.71 -20.18
CA ASP A 54 17.22 -5.77 -21.62
C ASP A 54 16.24 -4.99 -22.51
N CYS A 55 15.66 -3.91 -21.97
CA CYS A 55 14.71 -3.06 -22.67
C CYS A 55 15.27 -1.64 -22.77
N SER A 56 15.50 -1.16 -24.00
CA SER A 56 15.91 0.23 -24.26
C SER A 56 14.75 1.23 -24.06
N SER A 57 13.51 0.77 -24.19
CA SER A 57 12.29 1.54 -23.96
C SER A 57 11.16 0.63 -23.46
N ALA A 58 10.15 1.21 -22.80
CA ALA A 58 8.97 0.46 -22.40
C ALA A 58 8.17 0.02 -23.65
N PRO A 59 7.59 -1.19 -23.66
CA PRO A 59 6.67 -1.60 -24.73
C PRO A 59 5.46 -0.65 -24.82
N SER A 60 5.05 -0.27 -26.03
CA SER A 60 3.95 0.70 -26.24
C SER A 60 2.61 0.29 -25.63
N HIS A 61 2.33 -1.03 -25.59
CA HIS A 61 1.16 -1.56 -24.90
C HIS A 61 1.21 -1.29 -23.40
N LEU A 62 2.38 -1.43 -22.78
CA LEU A 62 2.59 -1.14 -21.36
C LEU A 62 2.41 0.35 -21.09
N GLU A 63 2.99 1.23 -21.91
CA GLU A 63 2.80 2.68 -21.78
C GLU A 63 1.32 3.09 -21.87
N SER A 64 0.58 2.46 -22.79
CA SER A 64 -0.87 2.67 -22.94
C SER A 64 -1.65 2.19 -21.71
N LEU A 65 -1.29 1.05 -21.12
CA LEU A 65 -1.93 0.53 -19.91
C LEU A 65 -1.73 1.47 -18.71
N LEU A 66 -0.52 1.99 -18.52
CA LEU A 66 -0.21 2.85 -17.37
C LEU A 66 -0.90 4.22 -17.48
N THR A 67 -1.03 4.72 -18.70
CA THR A 67 -1.76 5.97 -18.96
C THR A 67 -3.28 5.78 -18.88
N SER A 68 -3.77 4.54 -18.93
CA SER A 68 -5.18 4.18 -18.83
C SER A 68 -5.71 3.96 -17.41
N PHE A 69 -4.85 4.06 -16.38
CA PHE A 69 -5.30 3.91 -15.00
C PHE A 69 -6.40 4.90 -14.66
N SER A 70 -7.41 4.39 -13.93
CA SER A 70 -8.56 5.16 -13.50
C SER A 70 -8.14 6.32 -12.60
N HIS A 71 -8.83 7.45 -12.76
CA HIS A 71 -8.73 8.56 -11.83
C HIS A 71 -9.23 8.17 -10.44
N PHE A 72 -8.80 8.94 -9.46
CA PHE A 72 -9.29 8.89 -8.10
C PHE A 72 -9.60 10.31 -7.62
N TYR A 73 -10.46 10.41 -6.64
CA TYR A 73 -11.03 11.65 -6.14
C TYR A 73 -10.65 11.82 -4.68
N LEU A 74 -10.14 13.00 -4.32
CA LEU A 74 -9.98 13.40 -2.94
C LEU A 74 -11.14 14.32 -2.57
N VAL A 75 -12.05 13.80 -1.76
CA VAL A 75 -13.21 14.53 -1.22
C VAL A 75 -12.84 15.09 0.15
N ARG A 76 -13.10 16.38 0.37
CA ARG A 76 -12.75 17.07 1.61
C ARG A 76 -13.90 17.08 2.61
N ASN A 77 -13.57 16.89 3.89
CA ASN A 77 -14.52 16.97 5.01
C ASN A 77 -15.81 16.15 4.78
N LEU A 78 -15.68 14.93 4.25
CA LEU A 78 -16.82 14.04 3.97
C LEU A 78 -17.37 13.50 5.29
N PRO A 79 -18.65 13.76 5.64
CA PRO A 79 -19.29 13.11 6.77
C PRO A 79 -19.49 11.62 6.51
N LEU A 80 -19.10 10.76 7.45
CA LEU A 80 -19.04 9.32 7.19
C LEU A 80 -20.42 8.70 6.91
N HIS A 81 -21.49 9.27 7.45
CA HIS A 81 -22.86 8.78 7.19
C HIS A 81 -23.30 8.93 5.73
N GLU A 82 -22.62 9.77 4.92
CA GLU A 82 -22.91 9.91 3.49
C GLU A 82 -22.56 8.65 2.69
N LEU A 83 -21.66 7.81 3.21
CA LEU A 83 -21.41 6.48 2.62
C LEU A 83 -22.59 5.51 2.84
N LEU A 84 -23.56 5.89 3.68
CA LEU A 84 -24.82 5.16 3.91
C LEU A 84 -26.00 5.79 3.17
N ASP A 85 -25.76 6.84 2.37
CA ASP A 85 -26.81 7.43 1.53
C ASP A 85 -27.39 6.37 0.61
N LYS A 86 -28.73 6.33 0.52
CA LYS A 86 -29.44 5.29 -0.24
C LYS A 86 -29.02 5.28 -1.71
N GLN A 87 -28.91 6.46 -2.33
CA GLN A 87 -28.55 6.56 -3.74
C GLN A 87 -27.10 6.09 -3.93
N PHE A 88 -26.18 6.51 -3.06
CA PHE A 88 -24.79 6.05 -3.10
C PHE A 88 -24.67 4.53 -2.94
N LEU A 89 -25.41 3.91 -2.02
CA LEU A 89 -25.42 2.47 -1.84
C LEU A 89 -25.88 1.74 -3.11
N GLU A 90 -26.99 2.17 -3.71
CA GLU A 90 -27.58 1.55 -4.89
C GLU A 90 -26.72 1.70 -6.15
N THR A 91 -26.10 2.86 -6.35
CA THR A 91 -25.35 3.17 -7.57
C THR A 91 -23.89 2.74 -7.52
N ALA A 92 -23.25 2.81 -6.35
CA ALA A 92 -21.81 2.61 -6.21
C ALA A 92 -21.47 1.31 -5.45
N VAL A 93 -22.05 1.12 -4.26
CA VAL A 93 -21.66 0.05 -3.34
C VAL A 93 -22.18 -1.31 -3.80
N TYR A 94 -23.48 -1.44 -4.11
CA TYR A 94 -24.07 -2.72 -4.51
C TYR A 94 -23.57 -3.22 -5.86
N GLN A 95 -23.06 -2.33 -6.70
CA GLN A 95 -22.45 -2.68 -7.97
C GLN A 95 -20.99 -3.15 -7.82
N GLY A 96 -20.40 -3.05 -6.62
CA GLY A 96 -19.02 -3.44 -6.34
C GLY A 96 -17.97 -2.56 -7.02
N ASN A 97 -18.35 -1.35 -7.41
CA ASN A 97 -17.54 -0.50 -8.29
C ASN A 97 -16.82 0.62 -7.56
N VAL A 98 -16.84 0.68 -6.23
CA VAL A 98 -16.27 1.77 -5.45
C VAL A 98 -15.30 1.28 -4.40
N TYR A 99 -14.23 2.04 -4.23
CA TYR A 99 -13.23 1.88 -3.20
C TYR A 99 -13.11 3.20 -2.48
N GLY A 100 -12.79 3.14 -1.19
CA GLY A 100 -12.38 4.35 -0.52
C GLY A 100 -11.60 4.16 0.76
N LEU A 101 -10.83 5.18 1.10
CA LEU A 101 -9.92 5.16 2.23
C LEU A 101 -9.80 6.57 2.82
N SER A 102 -9.83 6.65 4.14
CA SER A 102 -9.58 7.89 4.86
C SER A 102 -8.18 8.43 4.57
N TYR A 103 -8.09 9.69 4.16
CA TYR A 103 -6.85 10.33 3.73
C TYR A 103 -6.13 11.01 4.89
N ARG A 104 -4.80 10.86 4.95
CA ARG A 104 -3.93 11.46 6.01
C ARG A 104 -4.39 11.15 7.43
N THR A 105 -4.88 9.92 7.65
CA THR A 105 -5.22 9.40 8.97
C THR A 105 -4.22 8.30 9.32
N ARG A 106 -3.55 8.43 10.47
CA ARG A 106 -2.53 7.48 10.91
C ARG A 106 -3.21 6.34 11.64
N LEU A 107 -3.07 5.11 11.16
CA LEU A 107 -3.79 3.92 11.67
C LEU A 107 -3.64 3.69 13.19
N ASP A 108 -2.49 4.09 13.75
CA ASP A 108 -2.17 3.93 15.16
C ASP A 108 -2.72 5.05 16.06
N GLU A 109 -3.06 6.21 15.48
CA GLU A 109 -3.42 7.42 16.24
C GLU A 109 -4.86 7.85 15.94
N ASP A 110 -5.22 7.99 14.67
CA ASP A 110 -6.48 8.56 14.22
C ASP A 110 -7.55 7.51 13.96
N ASN A 111 -8.82 7.91 13.91
CA ASN A 111 -9.87 7.04 13.38
C ASN A 111 -9.68 6.90 11.85
N CYS A 112 -9.60 5.65 11.38
CA CYS A 112 -9.42 5.34 9.96
C CYS A 112 -10.63 4.56 9.44
N VAL A 113 -10.97 4.79 8.17
CA VAL A 113 -12.12 4.15 7.54
C VAL A 113 -11.74 3.68 6.15
N ALA A 114 -12.17 2.49 5.80
CA ALA A 114 -12.01 1.89 4.48
C ALA A 114 -13.36 1.37 3.97
N LEU A 115 -13.67 1.67 2.71
CA LEU A 115 -14.77 1.09 1.95
C LEU A 115 -14.16 0.12 0.93
N MET A 116 -14.45 -1.16 1.11
CA MET A 116 -13.97 -2.25 0.27
C MET A 116 -14.90 -2.47 -0.93
N PRO A 117 -14.40 -3.00 -2.06
CA PRO A 117 -15.21 -3.24 -3.26
C PRO A 117 -16.31 -4.28 -3.07
N ASN A 118 -16.16 -5.18 -2.10
CA ASN A 118 -17.19 -6.14 -1.70
C ASN A 118 -18.27 -5.52 -0.79
N GLY A 119 -18.35 -4.19 -0.72
CA GLY A 119 -19.32 -3.43 0.07
C GLY A 119 -19.10 -3.46 1.58
N HIS A 120 -17.95 -3.92 2.06
CA HIS A 120 -17.62 -3.86 3.47
C HIS A 120 -17.10 -2.47 3.85
N LEU A 121 -17.75 -1.86 4.85
CA LEU A 121 -17.26 -0.66 5.52
C LEU A 121 -16.49 -1.06 6.79
N VAL A 122 -15.21 -0.77 6.81
CA VAL A 122 -14.29 -1.10 7.90
C VAL A 122 -13.87 0.18 8.61
N LEU A 123 -14.11 0.25 9.92
CA LEU A 123 -13.73 1.37 10.77
C LEU A 123 -12.69 0.87 11.78
N SER A 124 -11.50 1.44 11.74
CA SER A 124 -10.49 1.35 12.80
C SER A 124 -10.67 2.54 13.71
N LEU A 125 -11.14 2.30 14.93
CA LEU A 125 -11.51 3.34 15.88
C LEU A 125 -10.65 3.28 17.13
N ASP A 126 -10.42 4.44 17.74
CA ASP A 126 -9.96 4.51 19.12
C ASP A 126 -11.03 3.97 20.10
N LYS A 127 -10.64 3.81 21.36
CA LYS A 127 -11.52 3.26 22.41
C LYS A 127 -12.79 4.10 22.62
N ASP A 128 -12.65 5.42 22.67
CA ASP A 128 -13.74 6.32 23.04
C ASP A 128 -14.75 6.40 21.88
N SER A 129 -14.25 6.57 20.66
CA SER A 129 -15.00 6.54 19.42
C SER A 129 -15.75 5.22 19.23
N PHE A 130 -15.12 4.08 19.52
CA PHE A 130 -15.78 2.77 19.48
C PHE A 130 -16.94 2.66 20.47
N GLN A 131 -16.74 3.10 21.72
CA GLN A 131 -17.77 3.07 22.77
C GLN A 131 -18.94 4.00 22.44
N VAL A 132 -18.66 5.19 21.91
CA VAL A 132 -19.67 6.17 21.51
C VAL A 132 -20.46 5.68 20.28
N LEU A 133 -19.78 5.07 19.30
CA LEU A 133 -20.45 4.46 18.14
C LEU A 133 -21.41 3.36 18.59
N GLY A 134 -20.99 2.53 19.54
CA GLY A 134 -21.82 1.49 20.15
C GLY A 134 -22.27 0.44 19.14
N PHE A 135 -21.39 0.04 18.23
CA PHE A 135 -21.60 -1.01 17.23
C PHE A 135 -20.72 -2.23 17.54
N GLU A 136 -21.08 -3.41 17.03
CA GLU A 136 -20.28 -4.62 17.26
C GLU A 136 -18.94 -4.55 16.53
N GLY A 137 -17.86 -4.90 17.23
CA GLY A 137 -16.50 -4.84 16.70
C GLY A 137 -15.53 -5.71 17.51
N LYS A 138 -14.30 -5.82 17.02
CA LYS A 138 -13.24 -6.65 17.61
C LYS A 138 -12.08 -5.76 18.05
N THR A 139 -11.40 -6.12 19.14
CA THR A 139 -10.15 -5.45 19.51
C THR A 139 -9.08 -5.73 18.45
N SER A 140 -8.41 -4.70 17.95
CA SER A 140 -7.28 -4.85 17.03
C SER A 140 -6.09 -5.47 17.78
N THR A 141 -5.44 -6.44 17.13
CA THR A 141 -4.23 -7.09 17.64
C THR A 141 -2.94 -6.40 17.18
N PHE A 142 -3.05 -5.32 16.38
CA PHE A 142 -1.91 -4.66 15.73
C PHE A 142 -0.92 -4.06 16.74
N ASN A 143 -1.40 -3.52 17.85
CA ASN A 143 -0.56 -2.99 18.91
C ASN A 143 -0.60 -3.88 20.16
N TYR A 144 0.40 -4.75 20.28
CA TYR A 144 0.50 -5.72 21.37
C TYR A 144 0.77 -5.07 22.74
N LYS A 145 1.24 -3.82 22.78
CA LYS A 145 1.53 -3.09 24.04
C LYS A 145 0.34 -2.24 24.51
N THR A 146 -0.46 -1.70 23.61
CA THR A 146 -1.64 -0.88 23.95
C THR A 146 -2.86 -1.34 23.15
N LYS A 147 -3.77 -2.09 23.80
CA LYS A 147 -5.06 -2.53 23.22
C LYS A 147 -6.07 -1.37 23.13
N ASN A 148 -5.72 -0.32 22.38
CA ASN A 148 -6.49 0.93 22.30
C ASN A 148 -7.22 1.11 20.97
N ARG A 149 -7.16 0.11 20.08
CA ARG A 149 -7.75 0.15 18.74
C ARG A 149 -8.82 -0.93 18.58
N TYR A 150 -9.94 -0.59 17.97
CA TYR A 150 -11.09 -1.46 17.74
C TYR A 150 -11.46 -1.43 16.26
N VAL A 151 -11.75 -2.60 15.68
CA VAL A 151 -12.15 -2.74 14.28
C VAL A 151 -13.63 -3.11 14.24
N VAL A 152 -14.42 -2.25 13.63
CA VAL A 152 -15.82 -2.49 13.30
C VAL A 152 -15.90 -2.78 11.81
N THR A 153 -16.50 -3.90 11.44
CA THR A 153 -16.69 -4.28 10.03
C THR A 153 -18.17 -4.46 9.80
N VAL A 154 -18.71 -3.72 8.84
CA VAL A 154 -20.12 -3.77 8.47
C VAL A 154 -20.23 -4.13 7.00
N ASP A 155 -20.95 -5.20 6.69
CA ASP A 155 -21.32 -5.54 5.32
C ASP A 155 -22.52 -4.68 4.91
N LEU A 156 -22.32 -3.68 4.05
CA LEU A 156 -23.39 -2.81 3.58
C LEU A 156 -24.33 -3.51 2.60
N THR A 157 -23.92 -4.65 2.03
CA THR A 157 -24.71 -5.44 1.08
C THR A 157 -25.63 -6.44 1.76
N ASP A 158 -25.42 -6.69 3.06
CA ASP A 158 -26.28 -7.58 3.84
C ASP A 158 -27.72 -7.05 3.96
N GLY A 159 -28.70 -7.95 3.89
CA GLY A 159 -30.12 -7.58 3.92
C GLY A 159 -30.55 -6.87 5.21
N SER A 160 -29.85 -7.06 6.33
CA SER A 160 -30.08 -6.34 7.58
C SER A 160 -29.60 -4.89 7.54
N MET A 161 -28.68 -4.56 6.63
CA MET A 161 -28.12 -3.23 6.39
C MET A 161 -28.81 -2.48 5.26
N ALA A 162 -29.87 -3.04 4.68
CA ALA A 162 -30.71 -2.32 3.72
C ALA A 162 -31.32 -1.04 4.33
N PRO A 163 -31.43 0.06 3.57
CA PRO A 163 -31.98 1.32 4.06
C PRO A 163 -33.33 1.17 4.77
N GLY A 164 -33.44 1.72 5.97
CA GLY A 164 -34.64 1.66 6.83
C GLY A 164 -34.72 0.44 7.75
N ARG A 165 -33.81 -0.53 7.64
CA ARG A 165 -33.70 -1.64 8.60
C ARG A 165 -33.08 -1.19 9.92
N GLN A 166 -33.31 -1.95 10.99
CA GLN A 166 -32.87 -1.59 12.33
C GLN A 166 -31.34 -1.46 12.45
N ALA A 167 -30.57 -2.37 11.83
CA ALA A 167 -29.10 -2.30 11.88
C ALA A 167 -28.57 -1.09 11.11
N TYR A 168 -29.11 -0.83 9.91
CA TYR A 168 -28.85 0.38 9.13
C TYR A 168 -29.13 1.65 9.93
N LEU A 169 -30.33 1.77 10.52
CA LEU A 169 -30.73 2.95 11.29
C LEU A 169 -29.84 3.14 12.53
N ARG A 170 -29.45 2.04 13.21
CA ARG A 170 -28.53 2.11 14.36
C ARG A 170 -27.16 2.65 13.96
N LEU A 171 -26.62 2.22 12.83
CA LEU A 171 -25.35 2.70 12.29
C LEU A 171 -25.46 4.16 11.86
N LEU A 172 -26.50 4.50 11.11
CA LEU A 172 -26.77 5.87 10.65
C LEU A 172 -26.89 6.83 11.84
N THR A 173 -27.71 6.53 12.84
CA THR A 173 -27.80 7.34 14.06
C THR A 173 -26.47 7.42 14.81
N GLY A 174 -25.68 6.34 14.80
CA GLY A 174 -24.33 6.34 15.35
C GLY A 174 -23.43 7.37 14.68
N LEU A 175 -23.42 7.39 13.34
CA LEU A 175 -22.56 8.24 12.53
C LEU A 175 -23.08 9.67 12.31
N THR A 176 -24.36 9.92 12.60
CA THR A 176 -24.95 11.26 12.49
C THR A 176 -25.04 11.96 13.84
N SER A 177 -25.41 11.27 14.91
CA SER A 177 -25.75 11.90 16.20
C SER A 177 -24.75 11.64 17.32
N ARG A 178 -24.18 10.43 17.40
CA ARG A 178 -23.27 10.06 18.50
C ARG A 178 -21.82 10.37 18.16
N LEU A 179 -21.39 9.95 16.97
CA LEU A 179 -20.03 10.08 16.48
C LEU A 179 -20.05 10.66 15.05
N PRO A 180 -20.28 11.98 14.90
CA PRO A 180 -20.33 12.65 13.60
C PRO A 180 -18.92 12.80 13.00
N LEU A 181 -18.31 11.69 12.58
CA LEU A 181 -16.99 11.68 11.97
C LEU A 181 -17.03 12.41 10.62
N GLN A 182 -16.09 13.33 10.44
CA GLN A 182 -15.78 13.97 9.17
C GLN A 182 -14.31 13.77 8.88
N MET A 183 -14.00 13.41 7.65
CA MET A 183 -12.62 13.15 7.24
C MET A 183 -12.46 13.40 5.74
N ASP A 184 -11.23 13.66 5.34
CA ASP A 184 -10.87 13.63 3.93
C ASP A 184 -10.87 12.18 3.45
N PHE A 185 -11.38 11.94 2.25
CA PHE A 185 -11.59 10.59 1.73
C PHE A 185 -11.06 10.47 0.30
N LEU A 186 -10.19 9.49 0.07
CA LEU A 186 -9.84 9.03 -1.25
C LEU A 186 -10.93 8.09 -1.74
N LEU A 187 -11.50 8.37 -2.90
CA LEU A 187 -12.47 7.52 -3.58
C LEU A 187 -11.95 7.15 -4.96
N SER A 188 -12.08 5.89 -5.33
CA SER A 188 -11.87 5.45 -6.70
C SER A 188 -13.00 4.52 -7.12
N HIS A 189 -13.08 4.27 -8.42
CA HIS A 189 -14.07 3.36 -8.95
C HIS A 189 -13.44 2.44 -10.00
N HIS A 190 -14.05 1.27 -10.20
CA HIS A 190 -13.68 0.41 -11.31
C HIS A 190 -13.96 1.12 -12.65
N PRO A 191 -13.19 0.88 -13.74
CA PRO A 191 -13.44 1.49 -15.04
C PRO A 191 -14.90 1.42 -15.48
N GLY A 192 -15.46 2.54 -15.92
CA GLY A 192 -16.89 2.70 -16.25
C GLY A 192 -17.80 3.06 -15.06
N GLY A 193 -17.31 2.97 -13.83
CA GLY A 193 -18.07 3.27 -12.60
C GLY A 193 -18.15 4.75 -12.20
N GLY A 194 -17.52 5.68 -12.94
CA GLY A 194 -17.38 7.08 -12.50
C GLY A 194 -18.70 7.84 -12.34
N ALA A 195 -19.73 7.45 -13.09
CA ALA A 195 -21.07 8.00 -12.95
C ALA A 195 -21.68 7.74 -11.56
N SER A 196 -21.30 6.63 -10.91
CA SER A 196 -21.84 6.25 -9.59
C SER A 196 -21.47 7.24 -8.48
N LEU A 197 -20.32 7.92 -8.60
CA LEU A 197 -19.82 8.88 -7.61
C LEU A 197 -20.36 10.29 -7.81
N GLN A 198 -20.93 10.62 -8.97
CA GLN A 198 -21.31 11.98 -9.33
C GLN A 198 -22.28 12.61 -8.33
N ALA A 199 -23.25 11.84 -7.85
CA ALA A 199 -24.21 12.30 -6.84
C ALA A 199 -23.50 12.75 -5.56
N LEU A 200 -22.57 11.93 -5.04
CA LEU A 200 -21.78 12.27 -3.87
C LEU A 200 -20.89 13.50 -4.13
N LEU A 201 -20.12 13.48 -5.22
CA LEU A 201 -19.15 14.51 -5.58
C LEU A 201 -19.80 15.89 -5.80
N SER A 202 -21.04 15.94 -6.33
CA SER A 202 -21.75 17.20 -6.55
C SER A 202 -22.07 17.99 -5.27
N ARG A 203 -22.03 17.34 -4.10
CA ARG A 203 -22.40 17.94 -2.81
C ARG A 203 -21.20 18.42 -1.99
N TYR A 204 -19.98 18.07 -2.39
CA TYR A 204 -18.76 18.32 -1.61
C TYR A 204 -17.65 18.94 -2.44
N ILE A 205 -16.67 19.51 -1.76
CA ILE A 205 -15.44 19.97 -2.39
C ILE A 205 -14.57 18.74 -2.68
N TRP A 206 -14.17 18.57 -3.93
CA TRP A 206 -13.30 17.48 -4.34
C TRP A 206 -12.24 17.93 -5.33
N SER A 207 -11.21 17.09 -5.47
CA SER A 207 -10.17 17.22 -6.49
C SER A 207 -9.97 15.87 -7.15
N GLU A 208 -9.89 15.85 -8.48
CA GLU A 208 -9.60 14.66 -9.26
C GLU A 208 -8.10 14.56 -9.48
N HIS A 209 -7.60 13.35 -9.37
CA HIS A 209 -6.18 13.02 -9.48
C HIS A 209 -6.00 11.84 -10.42
N LYS A 210 -4.87 11.83 -11.10
CA LYS A 210 -4.37 10.68 -11.84
C LYS A 210 -3.12 10.14 -11.15
N PRO A 211 -2.87 8.84 -11.23
CA PRO A 211 -1.59 8.30 -10.80
C PRO A 211 -0.46 8.96 -11.60
N GLU A 212 0.63 9.32 -10.91
CA GLU A 212 1.82 9.85 -11.57
C GLU A 212 2.59 8.68 -12.20
N VAL A 213 2.80 8.76 -13.51
CA VAL A 213 3.56 7.75 -14.25
C VAL A 213 4.95 8.30 -14.50
N GLY A 214 5.96 7.62 -13.95
CA GLY A 214 7.37 7.93 -14.14
C GLY A 214 8.09 6.80 -14.88
N THR A 215 8.95 7.16 -15.81
CA THR A 215 9.85 6.22 -16.50
C THR A 215 11.30 6.65 -16.27
N CYS A 216 12.16 5.68 -16.01
CA CYS A 216 13.58 5.88 -15.82
C CYS A 216 14.35 4.78 -16.57
N SER A 217 15.30 5.18 -17.42
CA SER A 217 16.24 4.23 -18.04
C SER A 217 17.50 4.16 -17.19
N LEU A 218 17.78 2.96 -16.68
CA LEU A 218 18.98 2.63 -15.94
C LEU A 218 19.98 2.00 -16.90
N THR A 219 21.19 2.54 -16.95
CA THR A 219 22.31 1.96 -17.70
C THR A 219 23.28 1.29 -16.73
N HIS A 220 23.95 0.24 -17.19
CA HIS A 220 24.97 -0.48 -16.41
C HIS A 220 24.46 -1.04 -15.07
N LEU A 221 23.19 -1.45 -15.02
CA LEU A 221 22.62 -2.05 -13.81
C LEU A 221 23.14 -3.50 -13.66
N PRO A 222 23.86 -3.83 -12.57
CA PRO A 222 24.24 -5.22 -12.30
C PRO A 222 22.99 -6.01 -11.92
N CYS A 223 22.56 -6.92 -12.80
CA CYS A 223 21.40 -7.78 -12.57
C CYS A 223 21.83 -9.09 -11.88
N PRO A 224 21.21 -9.51 -10.77
CA PRO A 224 21.50 -10.77 -10.13
C PRO A 224 21.02 -11.95 -11.00
N ASP A 225 21.75 -13.07 -10.97
CA ASP A 225 21.29 -14.31 -11.60
C ASP A 225 20.10 -14.89 -10.82
N LEU A 226 18.91 -14.85 -11.42
CA LEU A 226 17.65 -15.27 -10.80
C LEU A 226 17.60 -16.75 -10.42
N GLN A 227 18.45 -17.62 -10.99
CA GLN A 227 18.47 -19.04 -10.61
C GLN A 227 19.33 -19.32 -9.38
N SER A 228 20.34 -18.49 -9.11
CA SER A 228 21.29 -18.67 -8.01
C SER A 228 21.12 -17.66 -6.88
N CYS A 229 20.44 -16.54 -7.14
CA CYS A 229 20.17 -15.50 -6.16
C CYS A 229 19.17 -15.98 -5.10
N ASP A 230 19.49 -15.71 -3.83
CA ASP A 230 18.54 -15.94 -2.75
C ASP A 230 17.40 -14.91 -2.81
N PRO A 231 16.14 -15.29 -2.52
CA PRO A 231 15.00 -14.38 -2.64
C PRO A 231 15.10 -13.11 -1.78
N HIS A 232 15.79 -13.17 -0.64
CA HIS A 232 15.98 -12.00 0.23
C HIS A 232 16.94 -10.99 -0.40
N GLY A 233 18.10 -11.46 -0.88
CA GLY A 233 19.06 -10.65 -1.61
C GLY A 233 18.48 -10.04 -2.88
N LEU A 234 17.61 -10.77 -3.59
CA LEU A 234 16.87 -10.23 -4.73
C LEU A 234 15.93 -9.10 -4.32
N LEU A 235 15.17 -9.27 -3.23
CA LEU A 235 14.26 -8.25 -2.72
C LEU A 235 15.00 -7.00 -2.23
N GLU A 236 16.10 -7.16 -1.50
CA GLU A 236 16.95 -6.05 -1.05
C GLU A 236 17.55 -5.30 -2.24
N TRP A 237 18.06 -6.02 -3.24
CA TRP A 237 18.58 -5.43 -4.47
C TRP A 237 17.50 -4.66 -5.21
N LEU A 238 16.31 -5.23 -5.39
CA LEU A 238 15.19 -4.57 -6.07
C LEU A 238 14.77 -3.28 -5.33
N GLY A 239 14.74 -3.32 -4.00
CA GLY A 239 14.49 -2.15 -3.16
C GLY A 239 15.56 -1.07 -3.32
N ALA A 240 16.83 -1.44 -3.41
CA ALA A 240 17.93 -0.49 -3.66
C ALA A 240 17.82 0.16 -5.04
N VAL A 241 17.43 -0.60 -6.07
CA VAL A 241 17.18 -0.09 -7.42
C VAL A 241 16.01 0.88 -7.43
N ASP A 242 14.87 0.54 -6.80
CA ASP A 242 13.70 1.42 -6.70
C ASP A 242 13.98 2.70 -5.89
N ALA A 243 14.88 2.61 -4.90
CA ALA A 243 15.37 3.76 -4.13
C ALA A 243 16.46 4.59 -4.87
N ASN A 244 16.79 4.22 -6.11
CA ASN A 244 17.82 4.85 -6.94
C ASN A 244 19.21 4.89 -6.24
N ILE A 245 19.55 3.82 -5.54
CA ILE A 245 20.84 3.66 -4.86
C ILE A 245 21.83 3.03 -5.86
N SER A 246 22.58 3.88 -6.57
CA SER A 246 23.67 3.45 -7.45
C SER A 246 25.00 3.42 -6.70
N ARG A 247 25.83 2.41 -6.96
CA ARG A 247 27.21 2.35 -6.48
C ARG A 247 28.09 3.24 -7.36
N THR A 248 28.58 4.36 -6.84
CA THR A 248 29.73 5.04 -7.43
C THR A 248 30.99 4.25 -7.09
N GLN A 249 31.60 3.63 -8.10
CA GLN A 249 32.92 3.04 -7.96
C GLN A 249 33.98 4.15 -8.06
N GLU A 250 34.05 5.00 -7.04
CA GLU A 250 35.17 5.92 -6.81
C GLU A 250 35.74 5.71 -5.41
N ASP A 251 35.95 4.44 -5.03
CA ASP A 251 36.83 4.09 -3.91
C ASP A 251 38.05 3.37 -4.49
N SER A 252 38.89 4.14 -5.19
CA SER A 252 40.28 3.78 -5.46
C SER A 252 41.14 4.93 -4.96
N GLU A 253 41.58 4.77 -3.71
CA GLU A 253 42.73 5.44 -3.08
C GLU A 253 42.87 6.95 -3.33
N SER A 254 42.19 7.77 -2.51
CA SER A 254 42.87 8.93 -1.93
C SER A 254 42.20 9.35 -0.62
N SER A 255 43.01 9.33 0.43
CA SER A 255 42.73 9.87 1.76
C SER A 255 42.13 11.27 1.71
N SER A 256 40.87 11.43 2.15
CA SER A 256 40.36 12.59 2.89
C SER A 256 38.92 12.33 3.35
N GLU A 257 38.63 12.75 4.57
CA GLU A 257 37.39 12.53 5.32
C GLU A 257 36.14 12.98 4.55
N ASN A 258 35.27 12.05 4.17
CA ASN A 258 33.83 12.28 4.00
C ASN A 258 33.06 10.97 4.21
N LEU A 259 32.28 10.93 5.28
CA LEU A 259 31.45 9.79 5.66
C LEU A 259 30.22 9.72 4.71
N HIS A 260 30.37 9.05 3.58
CA HIS A 260 29.26 8.64 2.71
C HIS A 260 29.35 7.14 2.42
N LEU A 261 29.19 6.33 3.47
CA LEU A 261 29.02 4.89 3.33
C LEU A 261 27.62 4.58 2.83
N ARG A 262 27.43 4.47 1.51
CA ARG A 262 26.26 3.85 0.89
C ARG A 262 26.59 2.39 0.57
N THR A 263 26.19 1.48 1.46
CA THR A 263 26.45 0.04 1.34
C THR A 263 25.18 -0.69 0.93
N ALA A 264 24.96 -0.81 -0.38
CA ALA A 264 24.11 -1.84 -0.94
C ALA A 264 24.95 -2.58 -1.99
N ALA A 265 25.37 -3.81 -1.67
CA ALA A 265 26.08 -4.67 -2.61
C ALA A 265 25.05 -5.62 -3.24
N PRO A 266 25.12 -5.91 -4.55
CA PRO A 266 24.32 -6.98 -5.12
C PRO A 266 24.67 -8.31 -4.45
N PRO A 267 23.71 -9.25 -4.35
CA PRO A 267 23.96 -10.57 -3.77
C PRO A 267 25.13 -11.26 -4.49
N ARG A 268 25.95 -12.00 -3.73
CA ARG A 268 27.27 -12.53 -4.12
C ARG A 268 27.29 -13.52 -5.29
N CYS A 269 26.18 -13.77 -5.96
CA CYS A 269 26.04 -14.75 -7.05
C CYS A 269 26.30 -14.18 -8.45
N ALA A 270 27.03 -13.07 -8.59
CA ALA A 270 27.58 -12.65 -9.87
C ALA A 270 28.91 -13.39 -10.12
N THR A 271 28.89 -14.57 -10.77
CA THR A 271 30.10 -15.35 -11.04
C THR A 271 30.92 -14.81 -12.22
N PRO A 272 32.24 -14.61 -12.08
CA PRO A 272 33.15 -14.42 -13.19
C PRO A 272 33.68 -15.78 -13.70
N TYR A 273 33.43 -16.10 -14.98
CA TYR A 273 34.08 -17.24 -15.66
C TYR A 273 35.40 -16.80 -16.32
N PRO A 274 36.53 -17.49 -16.08
CA PRO A 274 37.79 -17.21 -16.77
C PRO A 274 37.79 -17.90 -18.14
N GLY A 275 37.75 -17.12 -19.21
CA GLY A 275 37.98 -17.63 -20.58
C GLY A 275 36.98 -17.24 -21.65
N ALA A 276 35.99 -16.39 -21.36
CA ALA A 276 35.15 -15.77 -22.37
C ALA A 276 35.45 -14.27 -22.43
N GLN A 277 35.64 -13.74 -23.65
CA GLN A 277 35.79 -12.29 -23.88
C GLN A 277 34.65 -11.57 -23.15
N VAL A 278 35.02 -10.73 -22.17
CA VAL A 278 34.08 -9.89 -21.44
C VAL A 278 33.57 -8.83 -22.41
N LEU A 279 32.48 -9.12 -23.09
CA LEU A 279 31.55 -8.06 -23.47
C LEU A 279 30.79 -7.72 -22.18
N PRO A 280 31.01 -6.54 -21.59
CA PRO A 280 30.19 -6.10 -20.48
C PRO A 280 28.79 -5.91 -21.06
N TRP A 281 27.86 -6.82 -20.77
CA TRP A 281 26.44 -6.54 -21.02
C TRP A 281 26.03 -5.45 -20.02
N ALA A 282 26.27 -4.20 -20.44
CA ALA A 282 25.56 -3.05 -19.94
C ALA A 282 24.11 -3.22 -20.37
N MET A 283 23.31 -3.84 -19.51
CA MET A 283 21.88 -3.93 -19.75
C MET A 283 21.27 -2.54 -19.50
N SER A 284 20.49 -2.07 -20.46
CA SER A 284 19.54 -0.99 -20.22
C SER A 284 18.33 -1.61 -19.55
N ALA A 285 17.95 -1.11 -18.38
CA ALA A 285 16.76 -1.52 -17.67
C ALA A 285 15.83 -0.33 -17.52
N GLY A 286 14.57 -0.49 -17.91
CA GLY A 286 13.54 0.50 -17.63
C GLY A 286 12.96 0.24 -16.25
N VAL A 287 13.09 1.18 -15.32
CA VAL A 287 12.18 1.25 -14.17
C VAL A 287 11.00 2.08 -14.59
N LEU A 288 9.83 1.47 -14.50
CA LEU A 288 8.58 2.11 -14.79
C LEU A 288 7.74 2.07 -13.52
N GLY A 289 7.45 3.24 -12.98
CA GLY A 289 6.78 3.40 -11.70
C GLY A 289 5.49 4.17 -11.88
N VAL A 290 4.45 3.72 -11.22
CA VAL A 290 3.25 4.52 -10.97
C VAL A 290 3.22 4.83 -9.48
N THR A 291 3.40 6.10 -9.16
CA THR A 291 3.31 6.63 -7.80
C THR A 291 2.07 7.49 -7.69
N TYR A 292 1.30 7.31 -6.63
CA TYR A 292 0.15 8.17 -6.38
C TYR A 292 0.62 9.42 -5.61
N GLY A 293 1.51 10.22 -6.22
CA GLY A 293 2.06 11.48 -5.73
C GLY A 293 2.77 11.46 -4.36
N SER A 294 3.63 12.45 -4.14
CA SER A 294 4.38 12.62 -2.87
C SER A 294 3.47 13.15 -1.76
N TRP A 295 2.88 12.27 -0.93
CA TRP A 295 1.92 12.70 0.09
C TRP A 295 2.17 12.23 1.53
N PHE A 296 3.38 11.74 1.82
CA PHE A 296 3.89 11.63 3.20
C PHE A 296 4.92 12.73 3.48
N ARG A 297 4.40 13.89 3.89
CA ARG A 297 5.04 14.79 4.86
C ARG A 297 3.97 15.30 5.81
#